data_AF-A0A1H0WMC6-F1
#
_entry.id   AF-A0A1H0WMC6-F1
#
_cell.length_a   1.000
_cell.length_b   1.000
_cell.length_c   1.000
_cell.angle_alpha   90.00
_cell.angle_beta   90.00
_cell.angle_gamma   90.00
#
_symmetry.space_group_name_H-M   'P 1'
#
loop_
_entity.id
_entity.type
_entity.pdbx_description
1 polymer ?
#
loop_
_entity_poly.entity_id
_entity_poly.type
_entity_poly.pdbx_seq_one_letter_code
_entity_poly.pdbx_strand_id
1 'polypeptide(L)'
;MNRICLLLTSFAVMAAGSVGLAPAEDAPVKVTVIEDGAPVNPPSATIAAKPAGCDFSKVPDAKQGEIIIRKIADEEAFDLDFLLAIARQESGFRMNAVSSAGAVGLMQLMPATAKRFSVDICDPEDNVRGAVRYLRFLQKRYQNPLYVLAAYNAGEGAVDQNRGIPLYPETIRYVSAILTDLYGWKSLGVPASDGEKRTAGKKNEGQPAKPEEWTQGFVLHVE
;
A
#
# COMPACT_ATOMS: atom_id res chain seq x y z
N MET A 1 6.62 -43.89 64.95
CA MET A 1 7.10 -44.03 63.56
C MET A 1 6.24 -43.09 62.73
N ASN A 2 6.64 -41.97 62.13
CA ASN A 2 7.90 -41.35 61.66
C ASN A 2 7.89 -39.88 62.13
N ARG A 3 8.90 -39.30 62.78
CA ARG A 3 10.19 -38.73 62.32
C ARG A 3 10.14 -37.68 61.17
N ILE A 4 10.36 -36.42 61.58
CA ILE A 4 11.36 -35.44 61.04
C ILE A 4 10.87 -34.60 59.82
N CYS A 5 11.11 -33.29 59.63
CA CYS A 5 12.04 -32.30 60.18
C CYS A 5 11.40 -30.89 60.04
N LEU A 6 11.49 -30.04 61.07
CA LEU A 6 11.39 -28.59 60.89
C LEU A 6 12.70 -28.11 60.23
N LEU A 7 12.61 -27.42 59.10
CA LEU A 7 13.67 -26.56 58.59
C LEU A 7 13.10 -25.16 58.38
N LEU A 8 13.41 -24.29 59.34
CA LEU A 8 13.36 -22.85 59.21
C LEU A 8 14.47 -22.43 58.26
N THR A 9 14.10 -21.91 57.09
CA THR A 9 15.00 -21.12 56.26
C THR A 9 14.45 -19.72 56.14
N SER A 10 15.10 -18.79 56.85
CA SER A 10 15.03 -17.36 56.59
C SER A 10 15.29 -17.09 55.12
N PHE A 11 14.37 -16.40 54.45
CA PHE A 11 14.69 -15.66 53.25
C PHE A 11 14.51 -14.18 53.53
N ALA A 12 15.58 -13.44 53.25
CA ALA A 12 15.73 -12.02 53.47
C ALA A 12 14.66 -11.20 52.76
N VAL A 13 14.11 -10.22 53.47
CA VAL A 13 13.43 -9.07 52.88
C VAL A 13 14.50 -8.23 52.19
N MET A 14 14.61 -8.34 50.86
CA MET A 14 15.38 -7.38 50.07
C MET A 14 14.59 -6.07 50.02
N ALA A 15 15.25 -5.00 50.46
CA ALA A 15 14.75 -3.64 50.39
C ALA A 15 14.38 -3.27 48.95
N ALA A 16 13.19 -2.70 48.77
CA ALA A 16 12.78 -2.05 47.54
C ALA A 16 13.70 -0.85 47.28
N GLY A 17 14.63 -0.99 46.34
CA GLY A 17 15.33 0.14 45.76
C GLY A 17 14.35 0.91 44.87
N SER A 18 14.02 2.14 45.26
CA SER A 18 13.36 3.11 44.41
C SER A 18 14.30 3.48 43.25
N VAL A 19 14.14 2.80 42.12
CA VAL A 19 14.68 3.30 40.85
C VAL A 19 13.78 4.48 40.47
N GLY A 20 14.28 5.69 40.71
CA GLY A 20 13.67 6.91 40.18
C GLY A 20 13.60 6.81 38.66
N LEU A 21 12.38 6.70 38.14
CA LEU A 21 12.10 6.93 36.74
C LEU A 21 12.30 8.42 36.51
N ALA A 22 13.45 8.81 35.95
CA ALA A 22 13.63 10.17 35.45
C ALA A 22 12.56 10.42 34.37
N PRO A 23 11.86 11.56 34.39
CA PRO A 23 10.96 11.90 33.30
C PRO A 23 11.78 11.98 32.01
N ALA A 24 11.32 11.26 30.98
CA ALA A 24 11.82 11.46 29.63
C ALA A 24 11.52 12.91 29.25
N GLU A 25 12.54 13.77 29.27
CA GLU A 25 12.39 15.14 28.79
C GLU A 25 12.01 15.10 27.31
N ASP A 26 10.96 15.85 26.96
CA ASP A 26 10.48 16.14 25.61
C ASP A 26 11.56 16.89 24.79
N ALA A 27 12.67 16.22 24.51
CA ALA A 27 13.66 16.71 23.57
C ALA A 27 13.05 16.61 22.17
N PRO A 28 12.92 17.71 21.41
CA PRO A 28 12.41 17.64 20.05
C PRO A 28 13.28 16.70 19.22
N VAL A 29 12.67 15.64 18.68
CA VAL A 29 13.33 14.76 17.72
C VAL A 29 13.80 15.61 16.56
N LYS A 30 15.10 15.76 16.43
CA LYS A 30 15.73 16.54 15.36
C LYS A 30 15.52 15.77 14.05
N VAL A 31 14.46 16.12 13.32
CA VAL A 31 14.26 15.66 11.95
C VAL A 31 15.32 16.35 11.10
N THR A 32 16.45 15.68 10.90
CA THR A 32 17.38 16.05 9.84
C THR A 32 16.71 15.73 8.52
N VAL A 33 16.35 16.78 7.78
CA VAL A 33 16.07 16.66 6.34
C VAL A 33 17.35 16.10 5.72
N ILE A 34 17.31 14.82 5.36
CA ILE A 34 18.34 14.24 4.50
C ILE A 34 18.17 14.97 3.18
N GLU A 35 19.13 15.82 2.82
CA GLU A 35 19.14 16.48 1.53
C GLU A 35 18.96 15.43 0.45
N ASP A 36 18.00 15.71 -0.45
CA ASP A 36 17.50 14.88 -1.53
C ASP A 36 18.50 13.79 -1.94
N GLY A 37 18.36 12.62 -1.31
CA GLY A 37 18.92 11.40 -1.85
C GLY A 37 18.42 11.33 -3.29
N ALA A 38 19.35 11.44 -4.23
CA ALA A 38 19.09 11.37 -5.67
C ALA A 38 18.00 10.32 -5.89
N PRO A 39 16.96 10.60 -6.72
CA PRO A 39 15.82 9.72 -6.87
C PRO A 39 16.36 8.31 -7.04
N VAL A 40 16.16 7.48 -6.01
CA VAL A 40 16.32 6.05 -6.14
C VAL A 40 15.17 5.67 -7.05
N ASN A 41 15.43 5.81 -8.36
CA ASN A 41 14.59 5.23 -9.36
C ASN A 41 14.41 3.80 -8.89
N PRO A 42 13.19 3.34 -8.56
CA PRO A 42 12.97 1.91 -8.45
C PRO A 42 13.60 1.33 -9.70
N PRO A 43 14.33 0.19 -9.63
CA PRO A 43 14.90 -0.40 -10.82
C PRO A 43 13.77 -0.43 -11.85
N SER A 44 13.88 0.45 -12.84
CA SER A 44 13.02 0.40 -14.01
C SER A 44 13.22 -1.03 -14.43
N ALA A 45 12.15 -1.81 -14.39
CA ALA A 45 12.13 -3.15 -14.90
C ALA A 45 12.57 -3.03 -16.36
N THR A 46 13.87 -3.12 -16.57
CA THR A 46 14.51 -3.03 -17.85
C THR A 46 14.39 -4.44 -18.37
N ILE A 47 13.24 -4.71 -18.97
CA ILE A 47 13.01 -5.62 -20.08
C ILE A 47 11.64 -5.21 -20.60
N ALA A 48 11.62 -4.59 -21.78
CA ALA A 48 10.40 -4.46 -22.57
C ALA A 48 9.91 -5.88 -22.88
N ALA A 49 8.96 -6.37 -22.08
CA ALA A 49 8.21 -7.55 -22.43
C ALA A 49 7.35 -7.18 -23.64
N LYS A 50 7.50 -7.92 -24.73
CA LYS A 50 6.58 -7.92 -25.88
C LYS A 50 5.15 -7.86 -25.34
N PRO A 51 4.26 -6.97 -25.83
CA PRO A 51 2.89 -6.93 -25.36
C PRO A 51 2.32 -8.34 -25.48
N ALA A 52 1.65 -8.81 -24.41
CA ALA A 52 0.99 -10.11 -24.44
C ALA A 52 0.21 -10.19 -25.75
N GLY A 53 0.43 -11.25 -26.53
CA GLY A 53 -0.15 -11.44 -27.86
C GLY A 53 -1.67 -11.70 -27.83
N CYS A 54 -2.38 -11.07 -26.91
CA CYS A 54 -3.81 -11.15 -26.74
C CYS A 54 -4.51 -10.50 -27.91
N ASP A 55 -5.50 -11.21 -28.46
CA ASP A 55 -6.41 -10.65 -29.46
C ASP A 55 -7.53 -9.89 -28.74
N PHE A 56 -7.45 -8.56 -28.78
CA PHE A 56 -8.46 -7.67 -28.19
C PHE A 56 -9.48 -7.13 -29.20
N SER A 57 -9.58 -7.72 -30.40
CA SER A 57 -10.42 -7.21 -31.48
C SER A 57 -11.93 -7.19 -31.18
N LYS A 58 -12.37 -7.92 -30.15
CA LYS A 58 -13.81 -8.09 -29.83
C LYS A 58 -14.15 -7.94 -28.34
N VAL A 59 -13.27 -7.34 -27.55
CA VAL A 59 -13.56 -7.21 -26.11
C VAL A 59 -14.67 -6.17 -25.90
N PRO A 60 -15.69 -6.46 -25.07
CA PRO A 60 -16.78 -5.53 -24.84
C PRO A 60 -16.35 -4.26 -24.09
N ASP A 61 -17.28 -3.34 -23.85
CA ASP A 61 -16.99 -2.05 -23.22
C ASP A 61 -16.71 -2.16 -21.70
N ALA A 62 -16.36 -1.02 -21.09
CA ALA A 62 -16.05 -0.93 -19.66
C ALA A 62 -17.23 -1.33 -18.75
N LYS A 63 -18.47 -1.14 -19.21
CA LYS A 63 -19.67 -1.53 -18.45
C LYS A 63 -19.74 -3.05 -18.33
N GLN A 64 -19.43 -3.78 -19.39
CA GLN A 64 -19.33 -5.23 -19.33
C GLN A 64 -18.17 -5.69 -18.44
N GLY A 65 -17.04 -4.97 -18.46
CA GLY A 65 -15.93 -5.20 -17.54
C GLY A 65 -16.36 -5.13 -16.07
N GLU A 66 -17.13 -4.10 -15.70
CA GLU A 66 -17.68 -3.97 -14.35
C GLU A 66 -18.64 -5.13 -13.98
N ILE A 67 -19.47 -5.58 -14.94
CA ILE A 67 -20.36 -6.74 -14.75
C ILE A 67 -19.55 -8.02 -14.46
N ILE A 68 -18.45 -8.23 -15.18
CA ILE A 68 -17.56 -9.38 -14.94
C ILE A 68 -16.97 -9.29 -13.52
N ILE A 69 -16.47 -8.13 -13.10
CA ILE A 69 -15.94 -7.94 -11.73
C ILE A 69 -17.00 -8.30 -10.68
N ARG A 70 -18.23 -7.80 -10.83
CA ARG A 70 -19.34 -8.08 -9.91
C ARG A 70 -19.67 -9.57 -9.84
N LYS A 71 -19.79 -10.21 -11.00
CA LYS A 71 -20.04 -11.66 -11.12
C LYS A 71 -18.95 -12.46 -10.40
N ILE A 72 -17.68 -12.19 -10.69
CA ILE A 72 -16.56 -12.95 -10.12
C ILE A 72 -16.41 -12.69 -8.62
N ALA A 73 -16.64 -11.46 -8.14
CA ALA A 73 -16.63 -11.17 -6.71
C ALA A 73 -17.65 -12.03 -5.94
N ASP A 74 -18.86 -12.17 -6.48
CA ASP A 74 -19.92 -13.01 -5.91
C ASP A 74 -19.53 -14.50 -5.94
N GLU A 75 -19.14 -15.02 -7.10
CA GLU A 75 -18.77 -16.43 -7.28
C GLU A 75 -17.56 -16.85 -6.42
N GLU A 76 -16.59 -15.96 -6.24
CA GLU A 76 -15.39 -16.22 -5.44
C GLU A 76 -15.57 -15.86 -3.96
N ALA A 77 -16.74 -15.35 -3.54
CA ALA A 77 -16.98 -14.80 -2.20
C ALA A 77 -15.87 -13.84 -1.74
N PHE A 78 -15.58 -12.85 -2.59
CA PHE A 78 -14.57 -11.82 -2.36
C PHE A 78 -15.24 -10.46 -2.16
N ASP A 79 -14.57 -9.56 -1.44
CA ASP A 79 -15.11 -8.23 -1.15
C ASP A 79 -15.31 -7.44 -2.45
N LEU A 80 -16.57 -7.13 -2.75
CA LEU A 80 -16.97 -6.52 -4.00
C LEU A 80 -16.44 -5.10 -4.15
N ASP A 81 -16.56 -4.29 -3.09
CA ASP A 81 -16.16 -2.88 -3.14
C ASP A 81 -14.64 -2.76 -3.29
N PHE A 82 -13.88 -3.60 -2.58
CA PHE A 82 -12.42 -3.72 -2.71
C PHE A 82 -12.00 -4.09 -4.13
N LEU A 83 -12.64 -5.10 -4.73
CA LEU A 83 -12.31 -5.53 -6.08
C LEU A 83 -12.68 -4.49 -7.14
N LEU A 84 -13.83 -3.82 -6.99
CA LEU A 84 -14.24 -2.73 -7.88
C LEU A 84 -13.28 -1.54 -7.82
N ALA A 85 -12.84 -1.15 -6.62
CA ALA A 85 -11.90 -0.04 -6.45
C ALA A 85 -10.55 -0.32 -7.11
N ILE A 86 -10.03 -1.54 -6.93
CA ILE A 86 -8.80 -1.98 -7.62
C ILE A 86 -9.01 -1.99 -9.13
N ALA A 87 -10.05 -2.64 -9.64
CA ALA A 87 -10.32 -2.74 -11.09
C ALA A 87 -10.48 -1.36 -11.76
N ARG A 88 -11.13 -0.42 -11.05
CA ARG A 88 -11.28 0.97 -11.49
C ARG A 88 -9.93 1.66 -11.60
N GLN A 89 -9.08 1.52 -10.58
CA GLN A 89 -7.74 2.12 -10.56
C GLN A 89 -6.80 1.50 -11.60
N GLU A 90 -6.89 0.19 -11.83
CA GLU A 90 -6.00 -0.54 -12.73
C GLU A 90 -6.29 -0.26 -14.20
N SER A 91 -7.54 -0.42 -14.63
CA SER A 91 -7.90 -0.33 -16.05
C SER A 91 -9.05 0.62 -16.36
N GLY A 92 -9.78 1.08 -15.35
CA GLY A 92 -11.09 1.70 -15.55
C GLY A 92 -12.08 0.71 -16.15
N PHE A 93 -12.00 -0.56 -15.75
CA PHE A 93 -12.80 -1.69 -16.26
C PHE A 93 -12.56 -2.04 -17.75
N ARG A 94 -11.43 -1.61 -18.32
CA ARG A 94 -11.08 -1.94 -19.71
C ARG A 94 -10.42 -3.31 -19.80
N MET A 95 -11.09 -4.24 -20.47
CA MET A 95 -10.62 -5.62 -20.67
C MET A 95 -9.43 -5.73 -21.64
N ASN A 96 -9.22 -4.73 -22.50
CA ASN A 96 -8.12 -4.68 -23.48
C ASN A 96 -6.95 -3.79 -23.06
N ALA A 97 -6.90 -3.36 -21.80
CA ALA A 97 -5.85 -2.48 -21.33
C ALA A 97 -4.50 -3.21 -21.30
N VAL A 98 -3.48 -2.61 -21.93
CA VAL A 98 -2.08 -3.05 -21.84
C VAL A 98 -1.22 -1.87 -21.42
N SER A 99 -0.50 -2.01 -20.32
CA SER A 99 0.43 -0.96 -19.85
C SER A 99 1.75 -0.99 -20.62
N SER A 100 2.53 0.09 -20.52
CA SER A 100 3.90 0.14 -21.07
C SER A 100 4.85 -0.88 -20.42
N ALA A 101 4.57 -1.28 -19.17
CA ALA A 101 5.31 -2.33 -18.47
C ALA A 101 4.84 -3.75 -18.86
N GLY A 102 3.75 -3.86 -19.63
CA GLY A 102 3.20 -5.14 -20.10
C GLY A 102 2.16 -5.76 -19.17
N ALA A 103 1.57 -4.99 -18.25
CA ALA A 103 0.41 -5.42 -17.46
C ALA A 103 -0.84 -5.51 -18.35
N VAL A 104 -1.73 -6.48 -18.10
CA VAL A 104 -2.81 -6.83 -19.03
C VAL A 104 -4.18 -6.96 -18.35
N GLY A 105 -5.21 -6.47 -19.03
CA GLY A 105 -6.61 -6.75 -18.76
C GLY A 105 -7.22 -5.93 -17.63
N LEU A 106 -8.39 -6.37 -17.15
CA LEU A 106 -9.20 -5.68 -16.13
C LEU A 106 -8.41 -5.35 -14.87
N MET A 107 -7.60 -6.30 -14.43
CA MET A 107 -6.87 -6.25 -13.17
C MET A 107 -5.37 -6.01 -13.35
N GLN A 108 -4.95 -5.65 -14.57
CA GLN A 108 -3.56 -5.31 -14.93
C GLN A 108 -2.54 -6.29 -14.36
N LEU A 109 -2.76 -7.59 -14.58
CA LEU A 109 -1.80 -8.59 -14.13
C LEU A 109 -0.55 -8.57 -14.99
N MET A 110 0.61 -8.59 -14.34
CA MET A 110 1.89 -8.81 -15.00
C MET A 110 1.98 -10.27 -15.50
N PRO A 111 2.63 -10.54 -16.64
CA PRO A 111 2.76 -11.91 -17.16
C PRO A 111 3.43 -12.90 -16.19
N ALA A 112 4.36 -12.42 -15.37
CA ALA A 112 4.97 -13.24 -14.32
C ALA A 112 3.97 -13.64 -13.23
N THR A 113 3.12 -12.71 -12.79
CA THR A 113 2.04 -12.96 -11.84
C THR A 113 1.03 -13.94 -12.43
N ALA A 114 0.62 -13.72 -13.67
CA ALA A 114 -0.28 -14.62 -14.38
C ALA A 114 0.22 -16.05 -14.45
N LYS A 115 1.50 -16.24 -14.81
CA LYS A 115 2.14 -17.56 -14.81
C LYS A 115 2.09 -18.20 -13.42
N ARG A 116 2.39 -17.43 -12.37
CA ARG A 116 2.40 -17.93 -10.98
C ARG A 116 1.01 -18.35 -10.50
N PHE A 117 -0.04 -17.65 -10.92
CA PHE A 117 -1.42 -17.93 -10.52
C PHE A 117 -2.23 -18.70 -11.57
N SER A 118 -1.55 -19.28 -12.57
CA SER A 118 -2.12 -20.06 -13.66
C SER A 118 -3.31 -19.34 -14.32
N VAL A 119 -3.03 -18.15 -14.85
CA VAL A 119 -4.03 -17.25 -15.43
C VAL A 119 -3.81 -17.13 -16.93
N ASP A 120 -4.86 -17.33 -17.71
CA ASP A 120 -4.96 -16.79 -19.06
C ASP A 120 -5.27 -15.28 -18.98
N ILE A 121 -4.23 -14.45 -19.11
CA ILE A 121 -4.37 -12.98 -19.00
C ILE A 121 -5.16 -12.35 -20.12
N CYS A 122 -5.35 -13.06 -21.23
CA CYS A 122 -6.11 -12.57 -22.37
C CYS A 122 -7.61 -12.81 -22.18
N ASP A 123 -8.01 -13.76 -21.32
CA ASP A 123 -9.39 -13.99 -20.94
C ASP A 123 -9.80 -13.03 -19.81
N PRO A 124 -10.82 -12.17 -20.01
CA PRO A 124 -11.21 -11.20 -18.99
C PRO A 124 -11.71 -11.82 -17.68
N GLU A 125 -12.40 -12.96 -17.72
CA GLU A 125 -12.91 -13.59 -16.50
C GLU A 125 -11.76 -14.24 -15.70
N ASP A 126 -10.86 -14.97 -16.36
CA ASP A 126 -9.72 -15.58 -15.70
C ASP A 126 -8.69 -14.53 -15.25
N ASN A 127 -8.54 -13.40 -15.94
CA ASN A 127 -7.78 -12.25 -15.46
C ASN A 127 -8.27 -11.79 -14.06
N VAL A 128 -9.59 -11.71 -13.87
CA VAL A 128 -10.19 -11.32 -12.59
C VAL A 128 -10.05 -12.42 -11.54
N ARG A 129 -10.35 -13.67 -11.87
CA ARG A 129 -10.18 -14.79 -10.92
C ARG A 129 -8.71 -14.94 -10.49
N GLY A 130 -7.79 -14.78 -11.43
CA GLY A 130 -6.36 -14.74 -11.21
C GLY A 130 -5.94 -13.64 -10.23
N ALA A 131 -6.48 -12.45 -10.39
CA ALA A 131 -6.26 -11.33 -9.48
C ALA A 131 -6.83 -11.62 -8.09
N VAL A 132 -8.02 -12.22 -7.98
CA VAL A 132 -8.60 -12.64 -6.69
C VAL A 132 -7.69 -13.66 -5.99
N ARG A 133 -7.17 -14.66 -6.72
CA ARG A 133 -6.18 -15.62 -6.16
C ARG A 133 -4.93 -14.89 -5.65
N TYR A 134 -4.43 -13.92 -6.40
CA TYR A 134 -3.27 -13.13 -5.99
C TYR A 134 -3.57 -12.26 -4.76
N LEU A 135 -4.70 -11.55 -4.74
CA LEU A 135 -5.12 -10.72 -3.61
C LEU A 135 -5.30 -11.54 -2.33
N ARG A 136 -5.90 -12.74 -2.41
CA ARG A 136 -6.01 -13.66 -1.26
C ARG A 136 -4.64 -14.09 -0.75
N PHE A 137 -3.70 -14.37 -1.65
CA PHE A 137 -2.31 -14.65 -1.26
C PHE A 137 -1.70 -13.47 -0.50
N LEU A 138 -1.86 -12.24 -1.01
CA LEU A 138 -1.35 -11.04 -0.36
C LEU A 138 -2.01 -10.78 0.99
N GLN A 139 -3.34 -10.92 1.09
CA GLN A 139 -4.09 -10.77 2.34
C GLN A 139 -3.60 -11.72 3.42
N LYS A 140 -3.38 -13.00 3.06
CA LYS A 140 -2.81 -14.00 3.97
C LYS A 140 -1.38 -13.65 4.40
N ARG A 141 -0.56 -13.15 3.46
CA ARG A 141 0.84 -12.81 3.71
C ARG A 141 0.99 -11.60 4.64
N TYR A 142 0.27 -10.52 4.35
CA TYR A 142 0.51 -9.23 4.99
C TYR A 142 -0.47 -8.90 6.11
N GLN A 143 -1.68 -9.45 6.10
CA GLN A 143 -2.73 -9.19 7.10
C GLN A 143 -2.98 -7.69 7.38
N ASN A 144 -2.64 -6.85 6.40
CA ASN A 144 -2.77 -5.40 6.44
C ASN A 144 -3.21 -4.93 5.05
N PRO A 145 -4.39 -4.31 4.91
CA PRO A 145 -4.93 -3.93 3.60
C PRO A 145 -4.05 -2.92 2.85
N LEU A 146 -3.33 -2.05 3.56
CA LEU A 146 -2.43 -1.08 2.93
C LEU A 146 -1.23 -1.77 2.30
N TYR A 147 -0.68 -2.79 2.96
CA TYR A 147 0.44 -3.56 2.44
C TYR A 147 0.00 -4.49 1.30
N VAL A 148 -1.24 -4.98 1.33
CA VAL A 148 -1.84 -5.72 0.22
C VAL A 148 -1.90 -4.83 -1.03
N LEU A 149 -2.44 -3.62 -0.92
CA LEU A 149 -2.52 -2.68 -2.04
C LEU A 149 -1.12 -2.28 -2.54
N ALA A 150 -0.20 -1.99 -1.63
CA ALA A 150 1.18 -1.66 -1.98
C ALA A 150 1.89 -2.83 -2.69
N ALA A 151 1.72 -4.07 -2.23
CA ALA A 151 2.34 -5.24 -2.83
C ALA A 151 1.68 -5.63 -4.16
N TYR A 152 0.38 -5.39 -4.33
CA TYR A 152 -0.29 -5.61 -5.60
C TYR A 152 0.32 -4.73 -6.70
N ASN A 153 0.59 -3.47 -6.37
CA ASN A 153 1.15 -2.47 -7.28
C ASN A 153 2.68 -2.55 -7.45
N ALA A 154 3.43 -2.52 -6.35
CA ALA A 154 4.91 -2.46 -6.35
C ALA A 154 5.59 -3.84 -6.30
N GLY A 155 4.83 -4.91 -6.09
CA GLY A 155 5.33 -6.26 -5.83
C GLY A 155 5.68 -6.51 -4.36
N GLU A 156 5.63 -7.78 -3.95
CA GLU A 156 5.88 -8.20 -2.57
C GLU A 156 7.29 -7.84 -2.09
N GLY A 157 8.29 -8.01 -2.96
CA GLY A 157 9.69 -7.74 -2.64
C GLY A 157 9.94 -6.29 -2.24
N ALA A 158 9.24 -5.33 -2.86
CA ALA A 158 9.36 -3.92 -2.50
C ALA A 158 8.82 -3.66 -1.09
N VAL A 159 7.65 -4.23 -0.77
CA VAL A 159 7.04 -4.11 0.55
C VAL A 159 7.90 -4.78 1.63
N ASP A 160 8.42 -5.98 1.34
CA ASP A 160 9.27 -6.73 2.26
C ASP A 160 10.57 -5.96 2.57
N GLN A 161 11.24 -5.43 1.54
CA GLN A 161 12.49 -4.66 1.70
C GLN A 161 12.29 -3.36 2.48
N ASN A 162 11.17 -2.68 2.25
CA ASN A 162 10.85 -1.42 2.94
C ASN A 162 10.20 -1.65 4.31
N ARG A 163 9.86 -2.90 4.67
CA ARG A 163 9.11 -3.25 5.87
C ARG A 163 7.80 -2.45 5.99
N GLY A 164 7.14 -2.20 4.85
CA GLY A 164 5.98 -1.33 4.76
C GLY A 164 5.75 -0.84 3.33
N ILE A 165 4.98 0.24 3.19
CA ILE A 165 4.70 0.84 1.88
C ILE A 165 5.99 1.50 1.35
N PRO A 166 6.52 1.10 0.19
CA PRO A 166 7.68 1.76 -0.39
C PRO A 166 7.36 3.22 -0.73
N LEU A 167 8.35 4.11 -0.58
CA LEU A 167 8.21 5.54 -0.91
C LEU A 167 8.27 5.82 -2.42
N TYR A 168 7.64 4.94 -3.22
CA TYR A 168 7.45 5.15 -4.64
C TYR A 168 6.25 6.08 -4.83
N PRO A 169 6.41 7.24 -5.51
CA PRO A 169 5.32 8.19 -5.68
C PRO A 169 4.06 7.58 -6.31
N GLU A 170 4.25 6.62 -7.21
CA GLU A 170 3.17 5.90 -7.88
C GLU A 170 2.43 4.96 -6.92
N THR A 171 3.13 4.14 -6.14
CA THR A 171 2.52 3.27 -5.11
C THR A 171 1.77 4.05 -4.03
N ILE A 172 2.32 5.16 -3.54
CA ILE A 172 1.62 6.01 -2.56
C ILE A 172 0.31 6.55 -3.14
N ARG A 173 0.35 7.05 -4.38
CA ARG A 173 -0.85 7.54 -5.07
C ARG A 173 -1.86 6.43 -5.29
N TYR A 174 -1.40 5.25 -5.71
CA TYR A 174 -2.23 4.08 -5.95
C TYR A 174 -3.02 3.67 -4.69
N VAL A 175 -2.31 3.49 -3.57
CA VAL A 175 -2.94 3.17 -2.27
C VAL A 175 -3.93 4.25 -1.88
N SER A 176 -3.53 5.52 -1.98
CA SER A 176 -4.40 6.65 -1.59
C SER A 176 -5.67 6.72 -2.44
N ALA A 177 -5.56 6.54 -3.76
CA ALA A 177 -6.71 6.59 -4.68
C ALA A 177 -7.73 5.51 -4.36
N ILE A 178 -7.29 4.28 -4.07
CA ILE A 178 -8.18 3.18 -3.72
C ILE A 178 -8.86 3.42 -2.37
N LEU A 179 -8.16 3.93 -1.36
CA LEU A 179 -8.79 4.27 -0.07
C LEU A 179 -9.84 5.36 -0.24
N THR A 180 -9.53 6.39 -1.04
CA THR A 180 -10.48 7.46 -1.36
C THR A 180 -11.75 6.90 -1.99
N ASP A 181 -11.62 5.97 -2.93
CA ASP A 181 -12.73 5.31 -3.61
C ASP A 181 -13.55 4.43 -2.66
N LEU A 182 -12.88 3.59 -1.85
CA LEU A 182 -13.52 2.66 -0.92
C LEU A 182 -14.31 3.35 0.19
N TYR A 183 -13.72 4.36 0.82
CA TYR A 183 -14.33 5.05 1.94
C TYR A 183 -15.15 6.27 1.52
N GLY A 184 -15.25 6.53 0.20
CA GLY A 184 -15.94 7.68 -0.34
C GLY A 184 -15.40 9.01 0.21
N TRP A 185 -14.10 9.06 0.54
CA TRP A 185 -13.51 10.26 1.12
C TRP A 185 -13.55 11.38 0.09
N LYS A 186 -14.13 12.51 0.47
CA LYS A 186 -14.16 13.68 -0.40
C LYS A 186 -12.72 14.14 -0.66
N SER A 187 -12.32 14.16 -1.92
CA SER A 187 -11.07 14.83 -2.31
C SER A 187 -11.08 16.25 -1.76
N LEU A 188 -9.98 16.67 -1.14
CA LEU A 188 -9.85 17.99 -0.50
C LEU A 188 -9.87 19.16 -1.50
N GLY A 189 -10.17 18.90 -2.78
CA GLY A 189 -10.22 19.93 -3.81
C GLY A 189 -8.84 20.46 -4.20
N VAL A 190 -7.77 19.74 -3.85
CA VAL A 190 -6.42 20.05 -4.35
C VAL A 190 -6.41 19.67 -5.83
N PRO A 191 -6.25 20.63 -6.76
CA PRO A 191 -6.14 20.31 -8.17
C PRO A 191 -5.03 19.30 -8.37
N ALA A 192 -5.23 18.33 -9.27
CA ALA A 192 -4.10 17.56 -9.77
C ALA A 192 -3.05 18.58 -10.20
N SER A 193 -1.82 18.48 -9.68
CA SER A 193 -0.75 19.32 -10.18
C SER A 193 -0.55 18.91 -11.63
N ASP A 194 -1.17 19.66 -12.54
CA ASP A 194 -0.82 19.63 -13.95
C ASP A 194 0.70 19.69 -14.03
N GLY A 195 1.27 18.90 -14.94
CA GLY A 195 2.72 18.77 -15.13
C GLY A 195 3.37 20.06 -15.63
N GLU A 196 3.23 21.14 -14.88
CA GLU A 196 3.92 22.39 -15.08
C GLU A 196 5.40 22.11 -14.84
N LYS A 197 6.14 22.12 -15.95
CA LYS A 197 7.60 22.13 -15.95
C LYS A 197 8.02 23.13 -14.88
N ARG A 198 8.66 22.67 -13.82
CA ARG A 198 9.38 23.52 -12.88
C ARG A 198 10.48 24.23 -13.66
N THR A 199 10.14 25.38 -14.25
CA THR A 199 11.14 26.38 -14.61
C THR A 199 11.72 26.85 -13.30
N ALA A 200 13.06 26.85 -13.21
CA ALA A 200 13.78 27.30 -12.03
C ALA A 200 13.46 28.79 -11.77
N GLY A 201 12.43 29.03 -10.96
CA GLY A 201 12.01 30.34 -10.50
C GLY A 201 12.63 30.65 -9.15
N LYS A 202 13.37 31.75 -9.09
CA LYS A 202 14.06 32.39 -7.96
C LYS A 202 13.63 31.94 -6.55
N LYS A 203 14.63 31.62 -5.72
CA LYS A 203 14.53 31.55 -4.26
C LYS A 203 13.94 32.88 -3.75
N ASN A 204 12.70 32.85 -3.27
CA ASN A 204 12.23 33.84 -2.32
C ASN A 204 12.53 33.27 -0.94
N GLU A 205 13.52 33.82 -0.27
CA GLU A 205 13.79 33.58 1.15
C GLU A 205 12.60 34.18 1.94
N GLY A 206 11.56 33.37 2.13
CA GLY A 206 10.47 33.68 3.04
C GLY A 206 10.97 33.58 4.48
N GLN A 207 10.82 34.68 5.21
CA GLN A 207 11.06 34.77 6.66
C GLN A 207 10.40 33.58 7.39
N PRO A 208 11.08 32.87 8.32
CA PRO A 208 10.43 31.80 9.07
C PRO A 208 9.26 32.36 9.88
N ALA A 209 8.12 31.67 9.83
CA ALA A 209 6.95 31.98 10.63
C ALA A 209 7.31 31.96 12.13
N LYS A 210 6.68 32.86 12.90
CA LYS A 210 6.98 32.99 14.34
C LYS A 210 6.50 31.73 15.09
N PRO A 211 7.20 31.29 16.16
CA PRO A 211 6.90 30.04 16.86
C PRO A 211 5.49 29.94 17.48
N GLU A 212 4.77 31.05 17.61
CA GLU A 212 3.47 31.11 18.31
C GLU A 212 2.27 30.83 17.40
N GLU A 213 2.50 30.56 16.11
CA GLU A 213 1.47 30.41 15.09
C GLU A 213 1.21 28.94 14.69
N TRP A 214 1.56 27.98 15.56
CA TRP A 214 1.12 26.59 15.39
C TRP A 214 -0.38 26.51 15.70
N THR A 215 -1.19 26.34 14.66
CA THR A 215 -2.60 25.99 14.80
C THR A 215 -2.70 24.64 15.50
N GLN A 216 -3.57 24.58 16.51
CA GLN A 216 -3.73 23.43 17.40
C GLN A 216 -4.10 22.17 16.62
N GLY A 217 -3.13 21.28 16.45
CA GLY A 217 -3.37 19.94 15.92
C GLY A 217 -4.25 19.14 16.88
N PHE A 218 -5.25 18.45 16.34
CA PHE A 218 -6.04 17.48 17.09
C PHE A 218 -5.14 16.35 17.60
N VAL A 219 -4.98 16.26 18.92
CA VAL A 219 -4.38 15.09 19.59
C VAL A 219 -5.50 14.10 19.85
N LEU A 220 -5.54 13.00 19.10
CA LEU A 220 -6.44 11.89 19.39
C LEU A 220 -5.86 11.12 20.59
N HIS A 221 -6.46 11.30 21.77
CA HIS A 221 -6.19 10.42 22.90
C HIS A 221 -6.95 9.12 22.68
N VAL A 222 -6.22 8.01 22.65
CA VAL A 222 -6.79 6.66 22.72
C VAL A 222 -6.65 6.24 24.18
N GLU A 223 -7.77 6.13 24.88
CA GLU A 223 -7.85 5.49 26.21
C GLU A 223 -7.74 3.97 26.08
#